data_AF-A0A8J3SKM4-F1
#
_entry.id   AF-A0A8J3SKM4-F1
#
_cell.length_a   1.000
_cell.length_b   1.000
_cell.length_c   1.000
_cell.angle_alpha   90.00
_cell.angle_beta   90.00
_cell.angle_gamma   90.00
#
_symmetry.space_group_name_H-M   'P 1'
#
loop_
_entity.id
_entity.type
_entity.pdbx_description
1 polymer ?
#
loop_
_entity_poly.entity_id
_entity_poly.type
_entity_poly.pdbx_seq_one_letter_code
_entity_poly.pdbx_strand_id
1 'polypeptide(L)'
;MTAPAQDGYQDGNALAGPLGELFAVDLTVAECRCAGCGLAGPVASLRLYGPAPGLVARCPGCEEVVLRLVRGPGSAWLDLRGAVTLRIPLGSEDAF
;
A
#
# COMPACT_ATOMS: atom_id res chain seq x y z
N MET A 1 42.42 -10.83 -15.19
CA MET A 1 41.88 -9.50 -14.83
C MET A 1 40.37 -9.66 -14.80
N THR A 2 39.81 -9.95 -13.62
CA THR A 2 38.38 -10.26 -13.45
C THR A 2 37.59 -8.96 -13.51
N ALA A 3 36.63 -8.85 -14.42
CA ALA A 3 35.73 -7.71 -14.48
C ALA A 3 34.95 -7.57 -13.16
N PRO A 4 34.68 -6.34 -12.68
CA PRO A 4 33.85 -6.16 -11.49
C PRO A 4 32.46 -6.75 -11.76
N ALA A 5 31.90 -7.46 -10.77
CA ALA A 5 30.50 -7.85 -10.78
C ALA A 5 29.68 -6.56 -10.86
N GLN A 6 28.87 -6.42 -11.92
CA GLN A 6 27.98 -5.29 -12.06
C GLN A 6 26.88 -5.45 -11.01
N ASP A 7 26.70 -4.44 -10.15
CA ASP A 7 25.61 -4.45 -9.18
C ASP A 7 24.27 -4.52 -9.92
N GLY A 8 23.56 -5.64 -9.73
CA GLY A 8 22.37 -6.02 -10.50
C GLY A 8 21.08 -5.30 -10.08
N TYR A 9 21.12 -4.00 -9.81
CA TYR A 9 19.91 -3.22 -9.51
C TYR A 9 19.35 -2.55 -10.78
N GLN A 10 18.02 -2.55 -10.91
CA GLN A 10 17.28 -1.85 -11.97
C GLN A 10 16.75 -0.52 -11.46
N ASP A 11 16.48 0.40 -12.38
CA ASP A 11 15.79 1.65 -12.07
C ASP A 11 14.35 1.40 -11.60
N GLY A 12 13.86 2.26 -10.71
CA GLY A 12 12.52 2.14 -10.12
C GLY A 12 11.38 2.20 -11.13
N ASN A 13 11.58 2.78 -12.32
CA ASN A 13 10.57 2.76 -13.38
C ASN A 13 10.24 1.33 -13.85
N ALA A 14 11.09 0.34 -13.57
CA ALA A 14 10.78 -1.07 -13.81
C ALA A 14 9.52 -1.55 -13.06
N LEU A 15 9.10 -0.85 -12.00
CA LEU A 15 7.87 -1.12 -11.26
C LEU A 15 6.60 -0.59 -11.93
N ALA A 16 6.69 0.18 -13.02
CA ALA A 16 5.52 0.82 -13.64
C ALA A 16 4.43 -0.19 -14.06
N GLY A 17 4.82 -1.33 -14.63
CA GLY A 17 3.89 -2.43 -14.94
C GLY A 17 3.27 -3.04 -13.67
N PRO A 18 4.10 -3.67 -12.80
CA PRO A 18 3.59 -4.33 -11.59
C PRO A 18 2.76 -3.43 -10.66
N LEU A 19 3.12 -2.15 -10.49
CA LEU A 19 2.33 -1.23 -9.65
C LEU A 19 1.03 -0.81 -10.34
N GLY A 20 1.00 -0.75 -11.67
CA GLY A 20 -0.21 -0.48 -12.43
C GLY A 20 -1.33 -1.49 -12.13
N GLU A 21 -0.98 -2.76 -11.98
CA GLU A 21 -1.91 -3.85 -11.65
C GLU A 21 -2.54 -3.68 -10.26
N LEU A 22 -1.76 -3.21 -9.28
CA LEU A 22 -2.23 -3.03 -7.89
C LEU A 22 -3.30 -1.96 -7.73
N PHE A 23 -3.33 -0.95 -8.60
CA PHE A 23 -4.32 0.13 -8.54
C PHE A 23 -5.61 -0.20 -9.31
N ALA A 24 -5.65 -1.30 -10.05
CA ALA A 24 -6.84 -1.77 -10.76
C ALA A 24 -7.79 -2.60 -9.88
N VAL A 25 -7.37 -2.97 -8.67
CA VAL A 25 -8.14 -3.83 -7.75
C VAL A 25 -8.66 -3.07 -6.54
N ASP A 26 -9.69 -3.63 -5.90
CA ASP A 26 -10.25 -3.06 -4.67
C ASP A 26 -9.28 -3.25 -3.50
N LEU A 27 -8.59 -2.16 -3.10
CA LEU A 27 -7.64 -2.19 -1.98
C LEU A 27 -8.32 -2.35 -0.61
N THR A 28 -9.65 -2.19 -0.50
CA THR A 28 -10.34 -2.33 0.79
C THR A 28 -10.33 -3.78 1.30
N VAL A 29 -10.19 -4.75 0.39
CA VAL A 29 -10.01 -6.18 0.73
C VAL A 29 -8.54 -6.59 0.90
N ALA A 30 -7.58 -5.70 0.67
CA ALA A 30 -6.17 -6.00 0.91
C ALA A 30 -5.92 -6.23 2.41
N GLU A 31 -5.14 -7.25 2.76
CA GLU A 31 -4.75 -7.49 4.15
C GLU A 31 -3.62 -6.54 4.53
N CYS A 32 -3.83 -5.73 5.56
CA CYS A 32 -2.80 -4.89 6.14
C CYS A 32 -2.30 -5.49 7.45
N ARG A 33 -1.01 -5.30 7.77
CA ARG A 33 -0.45 -5.59 9.09
C ARG A 33 -0.05 -4.29 9.77
N CYS A 34 -0.63 -4.00 10.94
CA CYS A 34 -0.32 -2.78 11.69
C CYS A 34 1.14 -2.78 12.20
N ALA A 35 1.86 -1.69 12.00
CA ALA A 35 3.23 -1.51 12.49
C ALA A 35 3.32 -1.33 14.00
N GLY A 36 2.27 -0.83 14.65
CA GLY A 36 2.23 -0.60 16.10
C GLY A 36 2.03 -1.87 16.91
N CYS A 37 1.01 -2.68 16.58
CA CYS A 37 0.65 -3.87 17.37
C CYS A 37 0.68 -5.19 16.61
N GLY A 38 0.99 -5.18 15.31
CA GLY A 38 1.05 -6.40 14.50
C GLY A 38 -0.31 -6.99 14.10
N LEU A 39 -1.43 -6.41 14.54
CA LEU A 39 -2.77 -6.85 14.14
C LEU A 39 -2.88 -6.87 12.61
N ALA A 40 -3.32 -7.99 12.06
CA ALA A 40 -3.53 -8.19 10.63
C ALA A 40 -5.02 -8.32 10.33
N GLY A 41 -5.46 -7.70 9.24
CA GLY A 41 -6.84 -7.72 8.78
C GLY A 41 -7.04 -6.89 7.51
N PRO A 42 -8.21 -6.99 6.86
CA PRO A 42 -8.49 -6.23 5.65
C PRO A 42 -8.45 -4.73 5.95
N VAL A 43 -8.01 -3.91 4.99
CA VAL A 43 -8.02 -2.44 5.11
C VAL A 43 -9.40 -1.91 5.49
N ALA A 44 -10.48 -2.54 5.01
CA ALA A 44 -11.86 -2.23 5.36
C ALA A 44 -12.17 -2.34 6.87
N SER A 45 -11.37 -3.06 7.66
CA SER A 45 -11.55 -3.19 9.11
C SER A 45 -10.96 -2.03 9.92
N LEU A 46 -10.20 -1.14 9.28
CA LEU A 46 -9.62 0.03 9.93
C LEU A 46 -10.69 1.07 10.28
N ARG A 47 -10.48 1.81 11.38
CA ARG A 47 -11.36 2.91 11.78
C ARG A 47 -11.03 4.14 10.94
N LEU A 48 -11.94 4.55 10.05
CA LEU A 48 -11.73 5.66 9.12
C LEU A 48 -12.25 6.99 9.70
N TYR A 49 -11.44 8.05 9.61
CA TYR A 49 -11.75 9.41 10.01
C TYR A 49 -11.53 10.37 8.84
N GLY A 50 -12.36 11.41 8.71
CA GLY A 50 -12.33 12.36 7.60
C GLY A 50 -13.60 13.21 7.59
N PRO A 51 -13.92 13.95 6.51
CA PRO A 51 -13.27 13.94 5.19
C PRO A 51 -12.20 15.02 4.96
N ALA A 52 -12.12 16.06 5.79
CA ALA A 52 -11.18 17.18 5.62
C ALA A 52 -10.13 17.19 6.74
N PRO A 53 -8.84 17.47 6.45
CA PRO A 53 -8.23 17.70 5.13
C PRO A 53 -7.91 16.42 4.33
N GLY A 54 -8.30 15.24 4.83
CA GLY A 54 -8.15 13.96 4.13
C GLY A 54 -8.73 12.80 4.94
N LEU A 55 -8.46 11.59 4.48
CA LEU A 55 -8.87 10.35 5.14
C LEU A 55 -7.73 9.79 5.98
N VAL A 56 -8.03 9.38 7.21
CA VAL A 56 -7.09 8.77 8.16
C VAL A 56 -7.68 7.47 8.65
N ALA A 57 -7.01 6.34 8.39
CA ALA A 57 -7.44 5.03 8.86
C ALA A 57 -6.56 4.56 10.03
N ARG A 58 -7.18 4.18 11.15
CA ARG A 58 -6.51 3.76 12.38
C ARG A 58 -6.73 2.29 12.68
N CYS A 59 -5.72 1.66 13.29
CA CYS A 59 -5.82 0.29 13.77
C CYS A 59 -6.91 0.17 14.87
N PRO A 60 -7.85 -0.79 14.77
CA PRO A 60 -8.85 -0.98 15.82
C PRO A 60 -8.26 -1.55 17.13
N GLY A 61 -7.05 -2.12 17.09
CA GLY A 61 -6.39 -2.71 18.26
C GLY A 61 -5.51 -1.75 19.07
N CYS A 62 -4.88 -0.75 18.44
CA CYS A 62 -3.95 0.16 19.12
C CYS A 62 -4.06 1.63 18.69
N GLU A 63 -5.03 1.99 17.83
CA GLU A 63 -5.27 3.34 17.31
C GLU A 63 -4.15 3.96 16.48
N GLU A 64 -3.05 3.24 16.22
CA GLU A 64 -1.98 3.65 15.32
C GLU A 64 -2.54 4.08 13.96
N VAL A 65 -1.96 5.12 13.37
CA VAL A 65 -2.38 5.60 12.05
C VAL A 65 -1.77 4.70 10.99
N VAL A 66 -2.58 3.80 10.45
CA VAL A 66 -2.15 2.79 9.47
C VAL A 66 -2.04 3.39 8.07
N LEU A 67 -3.02 4.21 7.67
CA LEU A 67 -3.11 4.79 6.33
C LEU A 67 -3.57 6.25 6.39
N ARG A 68 -3.00 7.13 5.55
CA ARG A 68 -3.55 8.46 5.26
C ARG A 68 -3.70 8.65 3.75
N LEU A 69 -4.82 9.21 3.32
CA LEU A 69 -5.07 9.61 1.94
C LEU A 69 -5.51 11.06 1.89
N VAL A 70 -4.71 11.91 1.26
CA VAL A 70 -5.03 13.33 1.04
C VAL A 70 -5.04 13.60 -0.46
N ARG A 71 -6.09 14.23 -0.97
CA ARG A 71 -6.19 14.62 -2.38
C ARG A 71 -5.94 16.11 -2.54
N GLY A 72 -5.07 16.47 -3.47
CA GLY A 72 -4.83 17.85 -3.91
C GLY A 72 -5.17 18.02 -5.39
N PRO A 73 -5.00 19.22 -5.96
CA PRO A 73 -5.16 19.45 -7.40
C PRO A 73 -4.20 18.56 -8.18
N GLY A 74 -4.73 17.64 -8.99
CA GLY A 74 -3.94 16.75 -9.86
C GLY A 74 -3.04 15.72 -9.17
N SER A 75 -3.13 15.57 -7.84
CA SER A 75 -2.24 14.69 -7.07
C SER A 75 -2.92 14.10 -5.84
N ALA A 76 -2.37 13.00 -5.33
CA ALA A 76 -2.77 12.41 -4.06
C ALA A 76 -1.53 12.00 -3.25
N TRP A 77 -1.59 12.18 -1.94
CA TRP A 77 -0.65 11.63 -0.98
C TRP A 77 -1.24 10.38 -0.36
N LEU A 78 -0.53 9.27 -0.49
CA LEU A 78 -0.83 8.02 0.20
C LEU A 78 0.31 7.71 1.18
N ASP A 79 0.03 7.79 2.48
CA ASP A 79 0.96 7.40 3.55
C ASP A 79 0.56 6.03 4.08
N LEU A 80 1.50 5.07 4.08
CA LEU A 80 1.31 3.70 4.55
C LEU A 80 2.34 3.32 5.63
N ARG A 81 3.04 4.30 6.25
CA ARG A 81 4.09 4.00 7.24
C ARG A 81 3.60 3.21 8.45
N GLY A 82 2.30 3.27 8.78
CA GLY A 82 1.69 2.47 9.84
C GLY A 82 1.30 1.05 9.41
N ALA A 83 1.51 0.68 8.15
CA ALA A 83 1.35 -0.68 7.63
C ALA A 83 2.73 -1.30 7.35
N VAL A 84 3.01 -2.47 7.93
CA VAL A 84 4.23 -3.25 7.65
C VAL A 84 4.17 -3.88 6.26
N THR A 85 2.99 -4.38 5.89
CA THR A 85 2.74 -5.07 4.62
C THR A 85 1.32 -4.82 4.16
N LEU A 86 1.12 -4.81 2.84
CA LEU A 86 -0.18 -4.97 2.19
C LEU A 86 -0.13 -6.24 1.34
N ARG A 87 -1.05 -7.17 1.57
CA ARG A 87 -1.29 -8.31 0.67
C ARG A 87 -2.52 -8.01 -0.15
N ILE A 88 -2.30 -7.71 -1.42
CA ILE A 88 -3.34 -7.30 -2.36
C ILE A 88 -3.77 -8.54 -3.15
N PRO A 89 -5.07 -8.88 -3.18
CA PRO A 89 -5.55 -9.92 -4.08
C PRO A 89 -5.49 -9.39 -5.51
N LEU A 90 -4.62 -9.98 -6.32
CA LEU A 90 -4.67 -9.79 -7.76
C LEU A 90 -5.82 -10.66 -8.29
N GLY A 91 -6.68 -10.11 -9.14
CA GLY A 91 -7.62 -10.95 -9.90
C GLY A 91 -6.80 -11.98 -10.66
N SER A 92 -7.20 -13.25 -10.61
CA SER A 92 -6.52 -14.32 -11.36
C SER A 92 -6.33 -13.91 -12.82
N GLU A 93 -5.09 -13.98 -13.31
CA GLU A 93 -4.85 -14.05 -14.76
C GLU A 93 -5.49 -15.33 -15.27
N ASP A 94 -6.69 -15.25 -15.84
CA ASP A 94 -7.23 -16.28 -16.74
C ASP A 94 -7.83 -15.55 -17.96
N ALA A 95 -6.97 -14.95 -18.79
CA ALA A 95 -7.25 -14.63 -20.19
C ALA A 95 -5.95 -14.20 -20.93
N PHE A 96 -5.07 -15.17 -21.20
CA PHE A 96 -4.25 -15.15 -22.41
C PHE A 96 -4.55 -16.41 -23.22
#